data_AF-E6N9E8-F1
#
_entry.id   AF-E6N9E8-F1
#
_cell.length_a   1.000
_cell.length_b   1.000
_cell.length_c   1.000
_cell.angle_alpha   90.00
_cell.angle_beta   90.00
_cell.angle_gamma   90.00
#
_symmetry.space_group_name_H-M   'P 1'
#
loop_
_entity.id
_entity.type
_entity.pdbx_description
1 polymer ?
#
loop_
_entity_poly.entity_id
_entity_poly.type
_entity_poly.pdbx_seq_one_letter_code
_entity_poly.pdbx_strand_id
1 'polypeptide(L)'
;MVFWVGGIAHLAFAAIPQLAKLENIADRTRLMGGMMKRYNPVAWTAIPILIASTTYLTLHSAGKTPLPIITLAILYTAAVLDFLHSFILGPRAASGKTHARTLALTVARVETALALALPLLIAGLL
;
A
#
# COMPACT_ATOMS: atom_id res chain seq x y z
N MET A 1 -1.54 -11.45 3.22
CA MET A 1 -1.92 -10.74 1.99
C MET A 1 -3.33 -10.13 2.04
N VAL A 2 -4.36 -10.92 2.34
CA VAL A 2 -5.77 -10.48 2.39
C VAL A 2 -5.97 -9.24 3.27
N PHE A 3 -5.33 -9.17 4.44
CA PHE A 3 -5.42 -8.00 5.31
C PHE A 3 -4.81 -6.72 4.72
N TRP A 4 -3.69 -6.82 4.01
CA TRP A 4 -2.98 -5.66 3.45
C TRP A 4 -3.61 -5.18 2.13
N VAL A 5 -3.84 -6.08 1.19
CA VAL A 5 -4.50 -5.72 -0.08
C VAL A 5 -5.97 -5.38 0.16
N GLY A 6 -6.66 -6.14 1.02
CA GLY A 6 -8.06 -5.87 1.39
C GLY A 6 -8.21 -4.57 2.16
N GLY A 7 -7.25 -4.22 3.01
CA GLY A 7 -7.24 -2.93 3.70
C GLY A 7 -7.01 -1.76 2.76
N ILE A 8 -6.03 -1.85 1.85
CA ILE A 8 -5.82 -0.84 0.80
C ILE A 8 -7.08 -0.70 -0.07
N ALA A 9 -7.68 -1.81 -0.50
CA ALA A 9 -8.91 -1.80 -1.29
C ALA A 9 -10.09 -1.17 -0.53
N HIS A 10 -10.28 -1.53 0.74
CA HIS A 10 -11.33 -0.93 1.57
C HIS A 10 -11.14 0.58 1.73
N LEU A 11 -9.90 1.02 1.97
CA LEU A 11 -9.59 2.44 2.09
C LEU A 11 -9.82 3.18 0.77
N ALA A 12 -9.32 2.64 -0.34
CA ALA A 12 -9.40 3.25 -1.67
C ALA A 12 -10.83 3.33 -2.21
N PHE A 13 -11.62 2.26 -2.07
CA PHE A 13 -12.92 2.14 -2.74
C PHE A 13 -14.13 2.41 -1.84
N ALA A 14 -14.01 2.22 -0.52
CA ALA A 14 -15.13 2.44 0.39
C ALA A 14 -14.91 3.67 1.28
N ALA A 15 -13.81 3.72 2.03
CA ALA A 15 -13.61 4.75 3.04
C ALA A 15 -13.35 6.14 2.45
N ILE A 16 -12.40 6.26 1.51
CA ILE A 16 -12.01 7.55 0.92
C ILE A 16 -13.19 8.21 0.18
N PRO A 17 -13.96 7.49 -0.68
CA PRO A 17 -15.11 8.08 -1.36
C PRO A 17 -16.21 8.54 -0.39
N GLN A 18 -16.45 7.78 0.68
CA GLN A 18 -17.45 8.16 1.68
C GLN A 18 -17.00 9.37 2.51
N LEU A 19 -15.73 9.42 2.90
CA LEU A 19 -15.13 10.56 3.61
C LEU A 19 -15.04 11.82 2.74
N ALA A 20 -15.01 11.69 1.40
CA ALA A 20 -15.02 12.82 0.48
C ALA A 20 -16.36 13.58 0.46
N LYS A 21 -17.45 12.98 0.95
CA LYS A 21 -18.77 13.62 1.06
C LYS A 21 -18.89 14.56 2.27
N LEU A 22 -17.92 14.54 3.19
CA LEU A 22 -17.91 15.43 4.34
C LEU A 22 -17.51 16.84 3.90
N GLU A 23 -18.35 17.83 4.22
CA GLU A 23 -18.08 19.24 3.90
C GLU A 23 -16.89 19.80 4.72
N ASN A 24 -16.74 19.32 5.96
CA ASN A 24 -15.67 19.77 6.84
C ASN A 24 -14.35 19.01 6.60
N ILE A 25 -13.35 19.73 6.09
CA ILE A 25 -11.99 19.22 5.84
C ILE A 25 -11.33 18.74 7.13
N ALA A 26 -11.60 19.38 8.27
CA ALA A 26 -11.02 19.00 9.56
C ALA A 26 -11.51 17.63 10.01
N ASP A 27 -12.81 17.37 9.91
CA ASP A 27 -13.42 16.07 10.26
C ASP A 27 -12.95 14.97 9.32
N ARG A 28 -12.87 15.26 8.02
CA ARG A 28 -12.32 14.33 7.02
C ARG A 28 -10.90 13.91 7.37
N THR A 29 -10.04 14.87 7.71
CA THR A 29 -8.63 14.60 8.05
C THR A 29 -8.50 13.83 9.36
N ARG A 30 -9.32 14.16 10.36
CA ARG A 30 -9.36 13.47 11.66
C ARG A 30 -9.77 12.01 11.51
N LEU A 31 -10.85 11.74 10.78
CA LEU A 31 -11.35 10.38 10.56
C LEU A 31 -10.36 9.55 9.75
N MET A 32 -9.81 10.12 8.66
CA MET A 32 -8.80 9.44 7.85
C MET A 32 -7.55 9.10 8.67
N GLY A 33 -7.05 10.05 9.48
CA GLY A 33 -5.91 9.82 10.37
C GLY A 33 -6.20 8.76 11.44
N GLY A 34 -7.41 8.73 11.99
CA GLY A 34 -7.84 7.71 12.95
C GLY A 34 -7.88 6.31 12.35
N MET A 35 -8.39 6.19 11.12
CA MET A 35 -8.41 4.92 10.38
C MET A 35 -6.99 4.43 10.07
N MET A 36 -6.13 5.31 9.56
CA MET A 36 -4.73 4.98 9.25
C MET A 36 -3.94 4.55 10.49
N LYS A 37 -4.16 5.19 11.65
CA LYS A 37 -3.51 4.78 12.91
C LYS A 37 -3.83 3.34 13.33
N ARG A 38 -5.05 2.86 13.05
CA ARG A 38 -5.46 1.48 13.37
C ARG A 38 -4.98 0.48 12.32
N TYR A 39 -4.98 0.91 11.06
CA TYR A 39 -4.63 0.05 9.94
C TYR A 39 -3.11 -0.17 9.80
N ASN A 40 -2.31 0.89 9.94
CA ASN A 40 -0.87 0.85 9.67
C ASN A 40 -0.14 -0.26 10.46
N PRO A 41 -0.33 -0.44 11.78
CA PRO A 41 0.37 -1.52 12.50
C PRO A 41 0.11 -2.92 11.91
N VAL A 42 -1.13 -3.18 11.47
CA VAL A 42 -1.50 -4.47 10.86
C VAL A 42 -0.90 -4.60 9.46
N ALA A 43 -0.94 -3.53 8.66
CA ALA A 43 -0.30 -3.50 7.35
C ALA A 43 1.22 -3.76 7.45
N TRP A 44 1.89 -3.06 8.36
CA TRP A 44 3.34 -3.12 8.55
C TRP A 44 3.83 -4.45 9.15
N THR A 45 2.97 -5.22 9.80
CA THR A 45 3.28 -6.60 10.21
C THR A 45 3.04 -7.59 9.08
N ALA A 46 2.03 -7.36 8.24
CA ALA A 46 1.73 -8.21 7.09
C ALA A 46 2.77 -8.11 5.96
N ILE A 47 3.37 -6.94 5.74
CA ILE A 47 4.36 -6.71 4.67
C ILE A 47 5.61 -7.59 4.84
N PRO A 48 6.31 -7.63 5.99
CA PRO A 48 7.46 -8.51 6.18
C PRO A 48 7.14 -9.99 5.97
N ILE A 49 5.98 -10.46 6.43
CA ILE A 49 5.52 -11.84 6.22
C ILE A 49 5.33 -12.11 4.71
N LEU A 50 4.74 -11.15 3.98
CA LEU A 50 4.55 -11.26 2.54
C LEU A 50 5.88 -11.26 1.78
N ILE A 51 6.84 -10.42 2.18
CA ILE A 51 8.19 -10.40 1.61
C ILE A 51 8.90 -11.72 1.85
N ALA A 52 8.90 -12.22 3.10
CA ALA A 52 9.56 -13.48 3.45
C ALA A 52 8.98 -14.67 2.67
N SER A 53 7.65 -14.80 2.63
CA SER A 53 6.96 -15.87 1.91
C SER A 53 7.18 -15.79 0.39
N THR A 54 7.07 -14.60 -0.20
CA THR A 54 7.29 -14.42 -1.66
C THR A 54 8.75 -14.66 -2.04
N THR A 55 9.71 -14.26 -1.19
CA THR A 55 11.14 -14.54 -1.39
C THR A 55 11.39 -16.06 -1.36
N TYR A 56 10.80 -16.77 -0.40
CA TYR A 56 10.89 -18.22 -0.32
C TYR A 56 10.38 -18.90 -1.60
N LEU A 57 9.19 -18.52 -2.09
CA LEU A 57 8.62 -19.03 -3.35
C LEU A 57 9.52 -18.67 -4.55
N THR A 58 10.06 -17.45 -4.57
CA THR A 58 10.93 -16.96 -5.64
C THR A 58 12.20 -17.79 -5.74
N LEU A 59 12.83 -18.15 -4.62
CA LEU A 59 14.04 -18.98 -4.61
C LEU A 59 13.79 -20.39 -5.16
N HIS A 60 12.60 -20.96 -4.94
CA HIS A 60 12.25 -22.30 -5.43
C HIS A 60 11.86 -22.32 -6.91
N SER A 61 11.42 -21.17 -7.45
CA SER A 61 10.98 -21.01 -8.83
C SER A 61 11.97 -20.24 -9.71
N ALA A 62 13.09 -19.79 -9.15
CA ALA A 62 14.11 -19.00 -9.83
C ALA A 62 14.73 -19.78 -11.01
N GLY A 63 14.86 -19.13 -12.16
CA GLY A 63 15.52 -19.67 -13.36
C GLY A 63 14.58 -20.35 -14.37
N LYS A 64 13.31 -20.59 -14.03
CA LYS A 64 12.32 -21.14 -14.98
C LYS A 64 11.71 -20.06 -15.87
N THR A 65 11.40 -18.90 -15.29
CA THR A 65 10.79 -17.74 -15.94
C THR A 65 11.25 -16.45 -15.25
N PRO A 66 11.11 -15.27 -15.86
CA PRO A 66 11.41 -13.98 -15.19
C PRO A 66 10.34 -13.56 -14.16
N LEU A 67 9.17 -14.21 -14.15
CA LEU A 67 8.02 -13.84 -13.31
C LEU A 67 8.34 -13.76 -11.81
N PRO A 68 9.11 -14.67 -11.19
CA PRO A 68 9.44 -14.60 -9.76
C PRO A 68 10.22 -13.33 -9.39
N ILE A 69 11.22 -12.97 -10.21
CA ILE A 69 12.05 -11.77 -9.99
C ILE A 69 11.20 -10.50 -10.17
N ILE A 70 10.35 -10.46 -11.20
CA ILE A 70 9.43 -9.34 -11.43
C ILE A 70 8.45 -9.18 -10.26
N THR A 71 7.89 -10.29 -9.78
CA THR A 71 6.95 -10.30 -8.65
C THR A 71 7.61 -9.76 -7.38
N LEU A 72 8.84 -10.21 -7.10
CA LEU A 72 9.60 -9.75 -5.94
C LEU A 72 9.96 -8.26 -6.06
N ALA A 73 10.39 -7.81 -7.23
CA ALA A 73 10.68 -6.39 -7.49
C ALA A 73 9.44 -5.50 -7.29
N ILE A 74 8.27 -5.94 -7.79
CA ILE A 74 7.01 -5.22 -7.59
C ILE A 74 6.62 -5.18 -6.11
N LEU A 75 6.75 -6.30 -5.39
CA LEU A 75 6.44 -6.36 -3.97
C LEU A 75 7.32 -5.42 -3.14
N TYR A 76 8.63 -5.44 -3.36
CA TYR A 76 9.56 -4.52 -2.69
C TYR A 76 9.28 -3.07 -3.06
N THR A 77 8.99 -2.77 -4.32
CA THR A 77 8.63 -1.42 -4.76
C THR A 77 7.38 -0.94 -4.05
N ALA A 78 6.33 -1.77 -3.99
CA ALA A 78 5.10 -1.44 -3.28
C ALA A 78 5.34 -1.20 -1.79
N ALA A 79 6.15 -2.04 -1.13
CA ALA A 79 6.49 -1.86 0.29
C ALA A 79 7.28 -0.57 0.55
N VAL A 80 8.21 -0.21 -0.33
CA VAL A 80 8.95 1.07 -0.24
C VAL A 80 8.02 2.25 -0.46
N LEU A 81 7.11 2.18 -1.44
CA LEU A 81 6.13 3.24 -1.68
C LEU A 81 5.19 3.41 -0.48
N ASP A 82 4.70 2.32 0.12
CA ASP A 82 3.90 2.38 1.35
C ASP A 82 4.70 3.01 2.50
N PHE A 83 5.99 2.66 2.65
CA PHE A 83 6.86 3.28 3.66
C PHE A 83 6.93 4.80 3.47
N LEU A 84 7.25 5.23 2.24
CA LEU A 84 7.37 6.63 1.90
C LEU A 84 6.04 7.36 2.09
N HIS A 85 4.92 6.75 1.69
CA HIS A 85 3.59 7.30 1.86
C HIS A 85 3.21 7.43 3.33
N SER A 86 3.37 6.36 4.12
CA SER A 86 2.95 6.28 5.52
C SER A 86 3.80 7.12 6.47
N PHE A 87 5.12 7.14 6.30
CA PHE A 87 6.04 7.76 7.28
C PHE A 87 6.63 9.10 6.84
N ILE A 88 6.69 9.37 5.53
CA ILE A 88 7.36 10.59 5.03
C ILE A 88 6.34 11.55 4.42
N LEU A 89 5.62 11.11 3.38
CA LEU A 89 4.74 11.97 2.60
C LEU A 89 3.43 12.27 3.33
N GLY A 90 2.86 11.29 4.05
CA GLY A 90 1.65 11.46 4.86
C GLY A 90 1.80 12.55 5.92
N PRO A 91 2.79 12.47 6.83
CA PRO A 91 3.04 13.51 7.82
C PRO A 91 3.36 14.88 7.19
N ARG A 92 4.13 14.91 6.10
CA ARG A 92 4.44 16.15 5.38
C ARG A 92 3.20 16.76 4.72
N ALA A 93 2.30 15.95 4.16
CA ALA A 93 1.04 16.42 3.60
C ALA A 93 0.11 16.98 4.70
N ALA A 94 0.09 16.35 5.87
CA ALA A 94 -0.67 16.83 7.03
C ALA A 94 -0.17 18.20 7.56
N SER A 95 1.12 18.49 7.42
CA SER A 95 1.71 19.80 7.79
C SER A 95 1.35 20.98 6.84
N GLY A 96 0.47 20.76 5.84
CA GLY A 96 -0.02 21.83 4.97
C GLY A 96 0.85 22.12 3.74
N LYS A 97 1.89 21.33 3.47
CA LYS A 97 2.74 21.51 2.27
C LYS A 97 2.03 20.99 1.02
N THR A 98 1.54 21.88 0.17
CA THR A 98 0.78 21.55 -1.06
C THR A 98 1.51 20.57 -1.98
N HIS A 99 2.81 20.76 -2.20
CA HIS A 99 3.63 19.84 -3.01
C HIS A 99 3.71 18.43 -2.43
N ALA A 100 3.86 18.31 -1.10
CA ALA A 100 3.89 17.01 -0.42
C ALA A 100 2.54 16.28 -0.52
N ARG A 101 1.43 17.01 -0.55
CA ARG A 101 0.09 16.45 -0.74
C ARG A 101 -0.09 15.84 -2.13
N THR A 102 0.34 16.54 -3.18
CA THR A 102 0.29 16.00 -4.55
C THR A 102 1.15 14.76 -4.69
N LEU A 103 2.37 14.79 -4.14
CA LEU A 103 3.24 13.60 -4.12
C LEU A 103 2.63 12.44 -3.33
N ALA A 104 2.07 12.69 -2.15
CA ALA A 104 1.43 11.65 -1.35
C ALA A 104 0.29 10.97 -2.13
N LEU A 105 -0.54 11.75 -2.84
CA LEU A 105 -1.61 11.21 -3.67
C LEU A 105 -1.09 10.40 -4.86
N THR A 106 -0.05 10.87 -5.53
CA THR A 106 0.57 10.14 -6.64
C THR A 106 1.16 8.81 -6.16
N VAL A 107 1.91 8.83 -5.06
CA VAL A 107 2.49 7.62 -4.47
C VAL A 107 1.39 6.64 -4.06
N ALA A 108 0.34 7.11 -3.38
CA ALA A 108 -0.78 6.27 -2.98
C ALA A 108 -1.46 5.58 -4.18
N ARG A 109 -1.60 6.29 -5.32
CA ARG A 109 -2.18 5.71 -6.55
C ARG A 109 -1.29 4.62 -7.15
N VAL A 110 0.02 4.89 -7.25
CA VAL A 110 0.98 3.93 -7.80
C VAL A 110 1.06 2.69 -6.89
N GLU A 111 1.19 2.90 -5.58
CA GLU A 111 1.22 1.83 -4.59
C GLU A 111 -0.06 0.97 -4.66
N THR A 112 -1.24 1.61 -4.73
CA THR A 112 -2.51 0.89 -4.85
C THR A 112 -2.55 0.02 -6.11
N ALA A 113 -2.09 0.54 -7.25
CA ALA A 113 -2.04 -0.22 -8.50
C ALA A 113 -1.11 -1.45 -8.39
N LEU A 114 0.07 -1.28 -7.80
CA LEU A 114 1.01 -2.39 -7.57
C LEU A 114 0.43 -3.41 -6.58
N ALA A 115 -0.16 -2.95 -5.47
CA ALA A 115 -0.77 -3.79 -4.45
C ALA A 115 -1.91 -4.65 -5.02
N LEU A 116 -2.69 -4.12 -5.96
CA LEU A 116 -3.76 -4.85 -6.66
C LEU A 116 -3.25 -5.84 -7.72
N ALA A 117 -2.05 -5.63 -8.28
CA ALA A 117 -1.44 -6.56 -9.22
C ALA A 117 -0.80 -7.77 -8.53
N LEU A 118 -0.32 -7.60 -7.29
CA LEU A 118 0.40 -8.63 -6.55
C LEU A 118 -0.35 -9.98 -6.38
N PRO A 119 -1.68 -10.04 -6.12
CA PRO A 119 -2.37 -11.32 -5.99
C PRO A 119 -2.24 -12.20 -7.23
N LEU A 120 -2.37 -11.59 -8.42
CA LEU A 120 -2.26 -12.30 -9.69
C LEU A 120 -0.81 -12.75 -9.94
N LEU A 121 0.16 -11.90 -9.61
CA LEU A 121 1.58 -12.22 -9.77
C LEU A 121 2.01 -13.36 -8.85
N ILE A 122 1.63 -13.32 -7.57
CA ILE A 122 1.94 -14.37 -6.59
C ILE A 122 1.22 -15.67 -6.94
N ALA A 123 -0.03 -15.61 -7.42
CA ALA A 123 -0.75 -16.80 -7.86
C ALA A 123 -0.03 -17.52 -9.02
N GLY A 124 0.64 -16.78 -9.91
CA GLY A 124 1.46 -17.36 -10.97
C GLY A 124 2.79 -17.98 -10.51
N LEU A 125 3.13 -17.89 -9.22
CA LEU A 125 4.30 -18.55 -8.62
C LEU A 125 3.98 -19.90 -7.96
N LEU A 126 2.69 -20.21 -7.79
CA LEU A 126 2.17 -21.46 -7.22
C LEU A 126 1.95 -22.50 -8.33
#